data_AF-A0A2V7J7C9-F1
#
_entry.id   AF-A0A2V7J7C9-F1
#
_cell.length_a   1.000
_cell.length_b   1.000
_cell.length_c   1.000
_cell.angle_alpha   90.00
_cell.angle_beta   90.00
_cell.angle_gamma   90.00
#
_symmetry.space_group_name_H-M   'P 1'
#
loop_
_entity.id
_entity.type
_entity.pdbx_description
1 polymer ?
#
loop_
_entity_poly.entity_id
_entity_poly.type
_entity_poly.pdbx_seq_one_letter_code
_entity_poly.pdbx_strand_id
1 'polypeptide(L)'
;MDFDLDKVGSAYRSVLELDPENGIAYNNLALVFMRRRRFAEAESLVTRGLAVGNPGTSTLFINAVESQVAQGKMAAANASVAEFARRAPANPT
;
A
#
# COMPACT_ATOMS: atom_id res chain seq x y z
N MET A 1 -23.02 -8.21 2.71
CA MET A 1 -22.69 -7.23 3.76
C MET A 1 -21.81 -6.19 3.11
N ASP A 2 -22.40 -5.10 2.65
CA ASP A 2 -21.65 -4.01 2.02
C ASP A 2 -20.87 -3.31 3.13
N PHE A 3 -19.55 -3.46 3.10
CA PHE A 3 -18.68 -2.68 3.98
C PHE A 3 -18.76 -1.22 3.55
N ASP A 4 -19.15 -0.34 4.49
CA ASP A 4 -19.11 1.11 4.26
C ASP A 4 -17.65 1.56 4.14
N LEU A 5 -17.18 1.60 2.89
CA LEU A 5 -15.81 1.99 2.55
C LEU A 5 -15.49 3.44 2.94
N ASP A 6 -16.50 4.32 3.07
CA ASP A 6 -16.28 5.69 3.54
C ASP A 6 -15.98 5.70 5.04
N LYS A 7 -16.77 4.95 5.82
CA LYS A 7 -16.54 4.81 7.26
C LYS A 7 -15.20 4.15 7.55
N VAL A 8 -14.85 3.08 6.82
CA VAL A 8 -13.56 2.41 6.93
C VAL A 8 -12.41 3.35 6.56
N GLY A 9 -12.54 4.06 5.43
CA GLY A 9 -11.53 5.03 5.00
C GLY A 9 -11.36 6.19 5.97
N SER A 10 -12.43 6.64 6.63
CA SER A 10 -12.36 7.68 7.67
C SER A 10 -11.64 7.18 8.92
N ALA A 11 -11.91 5.95 9.36
CA ALA A 11 -11.27 5.37 10.54
C ALA A 11 -9.74 5.29 10.37
N TYR A 12 -9.25 4.79 9.23
CA TYR A 12 -7.80 4.71 9.00
C TYR A 12 -7.14 6.07 8.80
N ARG A 13 -7.88 7.08 8.29
CA ARG A 13 -7.38 8.46 8.26
C ARG A 13 -7.16 9.00 9.68
N SER A 14 -8.11 8.80 10.58
CA SER A 14 -7.94 9.20 11.98
C SER A 14 -6.81 8.46 12.69
N VAL A 15 -6.55 7.19 12.33
CA VAL A 15 -5.35 6.48 12.83
C VAL A 15 -4.08 7.18 12.36
N LEU A 16 -4.00 7.57 11.09
CA LEU A 16 -2.83 8.29 10.54
C LEU A 16 -2.66 9.72 11.06
N GLU A 17 -3.74 10.34 11.56
CA GLU A 17 -3.65 11.63 12.27
C GLU A 17 -3.01 11.47 13.66
N LEU A 18 -3.23 10.34 14.32
CA LEU A 18 -2.68 10.03 15.65
C LEU A 18 -1.29 9.38 15.59
N ASP A 19 -1.08 8.51 14.60
CA ASP A 19 0.15 7.76 14.36
C ASP A 19 0.49 7.81 12.86
N PRO A 20 1.21 8.86 12.42
CA PRO A 20 1.59 9.04 11.02
C PRO A 20 2.53 7.97 10.47
N GLU A 21 3.12 7.13 11.33
CA GLU A 21 4.07 6.07 10.98
C GLU A 21 3.41 4.67 10.97
N ASN A 22 2.09 4.62 11.10
CA ASN A 22 1.33 3.39 11.11
C ASN A 22 1.23 2.74 9.72
N GLY A 23 2.17 1.85 9.40
CA GLY A 23 2.20 1.11 8.13
C GLY A 23 0.92 0.30 7.85
N ILE A 24 0.28 -0.23 8.90
CA ILE A 24 -0.98 -0.99 8.78
C ILE A 24 -2.13 -0.07 8.35
N ALA A 25 -2.20 1.14 8.89
CA ALA A 25 -3.22 2.11 8.49
C ALA A 25 -3.06 2.57 7.04
N TYR A 26 -1.81 2.81 6.57
CA TYR A 26 -1.54 3.06 5.15
C TYR A 26 -2.01 1.91 4.27
N ASN A 27 -1.70 0.67 4.66
CA ASN A 27 -2.10 -0.53 3.93
C ASN A 27 -3.62 -0.63 3.80
N ASN A 28 -4.34 -0.53 4.91
CA ASN A 28 -5.78 -0.72 4.90
C ASN A 28 -6.52 0.44 4.22
N LEU A 29 -6.01 1.67 4.33
CA LEU A 29 -6.54 2.80 3.59
C LEU A 29 -6.30 2.64 2.07
N ALA A 30 -5.13 2.14 1.66
CA ALA A 30 -4.87 1.85 0.25
C ALA A 30 -5.83 0.78 -0.29
N LEU A 31 -6.12 -0.28 0.47
CA LEU A 31 -7.10 -1.30 0.07
C LEU A 31 -8.52 -0.72 -0.13
N VAL A 32 -8.92 0.27 0.68
CA VAL A 32 -10.18 1.01 0.47
C VAL A 32 -10.16 1.72 -0.88
N PHE A 33 -9.07 2.42 -1.22
CA PHE A 33 -8.93 3.08 -2.51
C PHE A 33 -8.89 2.10 -3.69
N MET A 34 -8.21 0.95 -3.54
CA MET A 34 -8.18 -0.11 -4.56
C MET A 34 -9.57 -0.69 -4.82
N ARG A 35 -10.36 -0.97 -3.78
CA ARG A 35 -11.76 -1.42 -3.90
C ARG A 35 -12.64 -0.40 -4.64
N ARG A 36 -12.30 0.89 -4.54
CA ARG A 36 -12.96 1.99 -5.25
C ARG A 36 -12.37 2.25 -6.64
N ARG A 37 -11.42 1.42 -7.10
CA ARG A 37 -10.65 1.61 -8.34
C ARG A 37 -9.89 2.94 -8.41
N ARG A 38 -9.62 3.56 -7.27
CA ARG A 38 -8.82 4.79 -7.11
C ARG A 38 -7.34 4.42 -6.97
N PHE A 39 -6.81 3.77 -7.99
CA PHE A 39 -5.49 3.12 -7.94
C PHE A 39 -4.32 4.09 -7.76
N ALA A 40 -4.41 5.31 -8.30
CA ALA A 40 -3.36 6.32 -8.13
C ALA A 40 -3.22 6.77 -6.66
N GLU A 41 -4.34 6.87 -5.93
CA GLU A 41 -4.33 7.23 -4.52
C GLU A 41 -3.88 6.08 -3.64
N ALA A 42 -4.28 4.86 -3.99
CA ALA A 42 -3.75 3.66 -3.36
C ALA A 42 -2.22 3.58 -3.50
N GLU A 43 -1.69 3.79 -4.71
CA GLU A 43 -0.24 3.83 -4.98
C GLU A 43 0.45 4.90 -4.12
N SER A 44 -0.08 6.12 -4.07
CA SER A 44 0.50 7.19 -3.25
C SER A 44 0.56 6.82 -1.75
N LEU A 45 -0.49 6.18 -1.24
CA LEU A 45 -0.54 5.78 0.17
C LEU A 45 0.43 4.67 0.50
N VAL A 46 0.54 3.64 -0.35
CA VAL A 46 1.50 2.56 -0.10
C VAL A 46 2.93 3.07 -0.23
N THR A 47 3.23 3.99 -1.16
CA THR A 47 4.55 4.63 -1.24
C THR A 47 4.89 5.39 0.04
N ARG A 48 3.94 6.13 0.62
CA ARG A 48 4.14 6.79 1.92
C ARG A 48 4.34 5.79 3.06
N GLY A 49 3.54 4.73 3.09
CA GLY A 49 3.70 3.65 4.08
C GLY A 49 5.05 2.93 3.99
N LEU A 50 5.61 2.77 2.80
CA LEU A 50 6.95 2.20 2.61
C LEU A 50 8.07 3.12 3.11
N ALA A 51 7.85 4.44 3.15
CA ALA A 51 8.84 5.40 3.62
C ALA A 51 8.95 5.45 5.16
N VAL A 52 7.90 5.06 5.89
CA VAL A 52 7.89 5.08 7.37
C VAL A 52 8.54 3.84 8.03
N GLY A 53 8.94 2.84 7.25
CA GLY A 53 9.89 1.80 7.71
C GLY A 53 9.40 0.77 8.73
N ASN A 54 8.10 0.73 9.07
CA ASN A 54 7.53 -0.17 10.08
C ASN A 54 7.33 -1.64 9.56
N PRO A 55 7.23 -2.65 10.45
CA PRO A 55 6.95 -4.04 10.09
C PRO A 55 5.60 -4.15 9.36
N GLY A 56 5.61 -4.74 8.15
CA GLY A 56 4.45 -4.79 7.24
C GLY A 56 4.78 -4.34 5.81
N THR A 57 6.01 -3.87 5.58
CA THR A 57 6.58 -3.42 4.30
C THR A 57 6.23 -4.34 3.12
N SER A 58 6.26 -5.67 3.30
CA SER A 58 6.00 -6.63 2.22
C SER A 58 4.58 -6.55 1.63
N THR A 59 3.55 -6.33 2.45
CA THR A 59 2.17 -6.20 1.96
C THR A 59 1.95 -4.89 1.22
N LEU A 60 2.60 -3.81 1.67
CA LEU A 60 2.57 -2.51 0.99
C LEU A 60 3.22 -2.58 -0.40
N PHE A 61 4.30 -3.36 -0.56
CA PHE A 61 4.90 -3.60 -1.87
C PHE A 61 3.96 -4.33 -2.83
N ILE A 62 3.25 -5.36 -2.37
CA ILE A 62 2.26 -6.09 -3.20
C ILE A 62 1.15 -5.13 -3.66
N ASN A 63 0.59 -4.35 -2.74
CA ASN A 63 -0.48 -3.41 -3.07
C ASN A 63 -0.01 -2.27 -4.00
N ALA A 64 1.27 -1.88 -3.95
CA ALA A 64 1.87 -0.96 -4.90
C ALA A 64 1.90 -1.56 -6.31
N VAL A 65 2.42 -2.78 -6.44
CA VAL A 65 2.49 -3.51 -7.72
C VAL A 65 1.09 -3.70 -8.29
N GLU A 66 0.12 -4.14 -7.49
CA GLU A 66 -1.27 -4.30 -7.93
C GLU A 66 -1.89 -2.98 -8.40
N SER A 67 -1.68 -1.89 -7.65
CA SER A 67 -2.16 -0.56 -8.02
C SER A 67 -1.52 -0.06 -9.32
N GLN A 68 -0.24 -0.37 -9.56
CA GLN A 68 0.48 -0.01 -10.78
C GLN A 68 0.02 -0.84 -11.98
N VAL A 69 -0.15 -2.15 -11.80
CA VAL A 69 -0.69 -3.06 -12.82
C VAL A 69 -2.10 -2.62 -13.23
N ALA A 70 -2.96 -2.28 -12.27
CA ALA A 70 -4.31 -1.79 -12.53
C ALA A 70 -4.33 -0.44 -13.29
N GLN A 71 -3.26 0.36 -13.18
CA GLN A 71 -3.05 1.59 -13.94
C GLN A 71 -2.35 1.36 -15.30
N GLY A 72 -1.96 0.13 -15.63
CA GLY A 72 -1.17 -0.17 -16.84
C GLY A 72 0.31 0.23 -16.74
N LYS A 73 0.81 0.61 -15.57
CA LYS A 73 2.19 1.06 -15.33
C LYS A 73 3.15 -0.14 -15.17
N MET A 74 3.27 -0.97 -16.20
CA MET A 74 4.05 -2.22 -16.13
C MET A 74 5.53 -2.00 -15.81
N ALA A 75 6.13 -0.92 -16.32
CA ALA A 75 7.52 -0.57 -16.00
C ALA A 75 7.71 -0.22 -14.52
N ALA A 76 6.77 0.52 -13.93
CA ALA A 76 6.81 0.87 -12.52
C ALA A 76 6.58 -0.36 -11.63
N ALA A 77 5.61 -1.21 -11.99
CA ALA A 77 5.36 -2.49 -11.33
C ALA A 77 6.62 -3.36 -11.29
N ASN A 78 7.31 -3.51 -12.42
CA ASN A 78 8.55 -4.29 -12.48
C ASN A 78 9.66 -3.70 -11.61
N ALA A 79 9.79 -2.37 -11.58
CA ALA A 79 10.74 -1.69 -10.70
C ALA A 79 10.43 -1.92 -9.22
N SER A 80 9.15 -1.87 -8.84
CA SER A 80 8.71 -2.13 -7.46
C SER A 80 8.93 -3.59 -7.03
N VAL A 81 8.71 -4.56 -7.93
CA VAL A 81 9.05 -5.98 -7.69
C VAL A 81 10.56 -6.15 -7.47
N ALA A 82 11.39 -5.55 -8.32
CA ALA A 82 12.84 -5.62 -8.18
C ALA A 82 13.32 -5.00 -6.86
N GLU A 83 12.75 -3.86 -6.46
CA GLU A 83 13.06 -3.20 -5.19
C GLU A 83 12.67 -4.08 -3.99
N PHE A 84 11.49 -4.69 -4.02
CA PHE A 84 11.06 -5.61 -2.97
C PHE A 84 12.03 -6.79 -2.83
N ALA A 85 12.42 -7.40 -3.94
CA ALA A 85 13.37 -8.52 -3.95
C ALA A 85 14.75 -8.14 -3.37
N ARG A 86 15.21 -6.89 -3.59
CA ARG A 86 16.45 -6.38 -2.98
C ARG A 86 16.35 -6.18 -1.47
N ARG A 87 15.17 -5.81 -0.97
CA ARG A 87 14.95 -5.47 0.45
C ARG A 87 14.51 -6.66 1.31
N ALA A 88 13.86 -7.66 0.72
CA ALA A 88 13.56 -8.88 1.41
C ALA A 88 14.88 -9.48 1.93
N PRO A 89 14.97 -9.90 3.22
CA PRO A 89 16.17 -10.54 3.73
C PRO A 89 16.52 -11.67 2.76
N ALA A 90 17.73 -11.61 2.19
CA ALA A 90 18.16 -12.45 1.09
C ALA A 90 17.66 -13.87 1.32
N ASN A 91 16.77 -14.32 0.44
CA ASN A 91 16.16 -15.65 0.49
C ASN A 91 17.32 -16.66 0.54
N PRO A 92 17.65 -17.28 1.70
CA PRO A 92 18.70 -18.26 1.71
C PRO A 92 18.13 -19.47 0.98
N THR A 93 18.80 -19.86 -0.10
CA THR A 93 18.59 -21.13 -0.79
C THR A 93 18.62 -22.30 0.17
#